data_AF-A0A251WMG8-F1
#
_entry.id   AF-A0A251WMG8-F1
#
_cell.length_a   1.000
_cell.length_b   1.000
_cell.length_c   1.000
_cell.angle_alpha   90.00
_cell.angle_beta   90.00
_cell.angle_gamma   90.00
#
_symmetry.space_group_name_H-M   'P 1'
#
loop_
_entity.id
_entity.type
_entity.pdbx_description
1 polymer ?
#
loop_
_entity_poly.entity_id
_entity_poly.type
_entity_poly.pdbx_seq_one_letter_code
_entity_poly.pdbx_strand_id
1 'polypeptide(L)'
;MNRFSFDNVQRRDLITALSLWVVAELVGLLIFPALGVINPGPKLKTWFTLSIPLGLAGSLIIAMSSRWMALNNEQAPGSAKTLMGWLGQASGWIGLMGVLYPMIMACIEFFTNLKLNQS
;
A
#
# COMPACT_ATOMS: atom_id res chain seq x y z
N MET A 1 -17.39 15.16 -20.88
CA MET A 1 -17.00 13.75 -21.14
C MET A 1 -15.89 13.21 -20.22
N ASN A 2 -15.46 13.91 -19.15
CA ASN A 2 -14.30 13.45 -18.34
C ASN A 2 -14.64 12.54 -17.13
N ARG A 3 -15.88 12.54 -16.62
CA ARG A 3 -16.23 11.74 -15.41
C ARG A 3 -16.06 10.23 -15.63
N PHE A 4 -16.45 9.73 -16.79
CA PHE A 4 -16.26 8.32 -17.17
C PHE A 4 -14.79 7.90 -17.29
N SER A 5 -13.89 8.82 -17.67
CA SER A 5 -12.45 8.51 -17.74
C SER A 5 -11.86 8.37 -16.34
N PHE A 6 -12.21 9.29 -15.43
CA PHE A 6 -11.71 9.27 -14.06
C PHE A 6 -12.20 8.10 -13.23
N ASP A 7 -13.46 7.70 -13.39
CA ASP A 7 -14.00 6.54 -12.67
C ASP A 7 -13.28 5.25 -13.09
N ASN A 8 -12.89 5.13 -14.37
CA ASN A 8 -12.11 4.00 -14.85
C ASN A 8 -10.67 4.00 -14.31
N VAL A 9 -10.01 5.16 -14.24
CA VAL A 9 -8.67 5.30 -13.63
C VAL A 9 -8.72 4.98 -12.14
N GLN A 10 -9.68 5.55 -11.40
CA GLN A 10 -9.86 5.29 -9.98
C GLN A 10 -10.13 3.80 -9.71
N ARG A 11 -11.01 3.17 -10.50
CA ARG A 11 -11.33 1.75 -10.33
C ARG A 11 -10.14 0.87 -10.66
N ARG A 12 -9.38 1.20 -11.72
CA ARG A 12 -8.16 0.47 -12.09
C ARG A 12 -7.10 0.55 -11.00
N ASP A 13 -6.87 1.74 -10.44
CA ASP A 13 -5.88 1.94 -9.39
C ASP A 13 -6.29 1.24 -8.09
N LEU A 14 -7.58 1.28 -7.74
CA LEU A 14 -8.13 0.54 -6.61
C LEU A 14 -7.92 -0.98 -6.77
N ILE A 15 -8.27 -1.54 -7.93
CA ILE A 15 -8.10 -2.96 -8.21
C ILE A 15 -6.61 -3.33 -8.20
N THR A 16 -5.75 -2.48 -8.77
CA THR A 16 -4.30 -2.68 -8.78
C THR A 16 -3.75 -2.68 -7.36
N ALA A 17 -4.12 -1.70 -6.54
CA ALA A 17 -3.69 -1.61 -5.14
C ALA A 17 -4.19 -2.78 -4.28
N LEU A 18 -5.44 -3.21 -4.46
CA LEU A 18 -5.99 -4.39 -3.80
C LEU A 18 -5.26 -5.67 -4.24
N SER A 19 -5.02 -5.83 -5.54
CA SER A 19 -4.28 -6.99 -6.06
C SER A 19 -2.86 -7.02 -5.52
N LEU A 20 -2.21 -5.86 -5.43
CA LEU A 20 -0.87 -5.73 -4.88
C LEU A 20 -0.85 -6.09 -3.38
N TRP A 21 -1.84 -5.63 -2.62
CA TRP A 21 -1.99 -5.99 -1.21
C TRP A 21 -2.15 -7.50 -1.03
N VAL A 22 -3.05 -8.14 -1.80
CA VAL A 22 -3.26 -9.60 -1.74
C VAL A 22 -1.98 -10.36 -2.09
N VAL A 23 -1.25 -9.94 -3.12
CA VAL A 23 0.04 -10.56 -3.48
C VAL A 23 1.06 -10.34 -2.37
N ALA A 24 1.17 -9.14 -1.80
CA ALA A 24 2.07 -8.84 -0.70
C ALA A 24 1.74 -9.66 0.55
N GLU A 25 0.46 -9.91 0.82
CA GLU A 25 -0.01 -10.75 1.92
C GLU A 25 0.34 -12.22 1.71
N LEU A 26 0.09 -12.76 0.51
CA LEU A 26 0.47 -14.12 0.15
C LEU A 26 1.99 -14.32 0.22
N VAL A 27 2.77 -13.41 -0.34
CA VAL A 27 4.23 -13.54 -0.33
C VAL A 27 4.78 -13.37 1.09
N GLY A 28 4.40 -12.30 1.78
CA GLY A 28 4.97 -11.92 3.08
C GLY A 28 4.50 -12.78 4.25
N LEU A 29 3.21 -13.14 4.31
CA LEU A 29 2.63 -13.84 5.47
C LEU A 29 2.34 -15.32 5.21
N LEU A 30 2.37 -15.79 3.96
CA LEU A 30 2.17 -17.21 3.64
C LEU A 30 3.45 -17.87 3.10
N ILE A 31 4.02 -17.35 2.01
CA ILE A 31 5.17 -17.96 1.34
C ILE A 31 6.44 -17.85 2.19
N PHE A 32 6.78 -16.67 2.70
CA PHE A 32 8.03 -16.50 3.47
C PHE A 32 8.06 -17.34 4.76
N PRO A 33 6.98 -17.42 5.58
CA PRO A 33 6.93 -18.35 6.70
C PRO A 33 6.97 -19.82 6.27
N ALA A 34 6.27 -20.18 5.19
CA ALA A 34 6.24 -21.56 4.70
C ALA A 34 7.60 -22.06 4.19
N LEU A 35 8.41 -21.16 3.60
CA LEU A 35 9.78 -21.44 3.19
C LEU A 35 10.78 -21.40 4.36
N GLY A 36 10.33 -21.08 5.58
CA GLY A 36 11.20 -20.94 6.75
C GLY A 36 12.14 -19.72 6.69
N VAL A 37 11.88 -18.77 5.80
CA VAL A 37 12.66 -17.54 5.64
C VAL A 37 12.45 -16.60 6.84
N ILE A 38 11.25 -16.63 7.42
CA ILE A 38 10.89 -15.90 8.63
C ILE A 38 10.16 -16.84 9.60
N ASN A 39 10.30 -16.59 10.90
CA ASN A 39 9.59 -17.36 11.93
C ASN A 39 8.75 -16.44 12.84
N PRO A 40 7.64 -15.89 12.32
CA PRO A 40 6.83 -14.90 13.03
C PRO A 40 6.06 -15.46 14.24
N GLY A 41 5.96 -16.78 14.37
CA GLY A 41 5.29 -17.46 15.50
C GLY A 41 3.91 -16.87 15.80
N PRO A 42 3.64 -16.43 17.06
CA PRO A 42 2.34 -15.86 17.43
C PRO A 42 2.05 -14.48 16.81
N LYS A 43 3.07 -13.77 16.32
CA LYS A 43 2.91 -12.43 15.74
C LYS A 43 2.21 -12.46 14.37
N LEU A 44 2.27 -13.60 13.67
CA LEU A 44 1.67 -13.77 12.34
C LEU A 44 0.18 -13.43 12.33
N LYS A 45 -0.57 -13.89 13.35
CA LYS A 45 -2.01 -13.62 13.47
C LYS A 45 -2.30 -12.14 13.66
N THR A 46 -1.49 -11.45 14.47
CA THR A 46 -1.62 -10.01 14.70
C THR A 46 -1.32 -9.23 13.44
N TRP A 47 -0.26 -9.59 12.70
CA TRP A 47 0.10 -8.92 11.44
C TRP A 47 -0.96 -9.12 10.38
N PHE A 48 -1.51 -10.32 10.24
CA PHE A 48 -2.63 -10.58 9.34
C PHE A 48 -3.89 -9.80 9.73
N THR A 49 -4.20 -9.72 11.03
CA THR A 49 -5.37 -8.96 11.49
C THR A 49 -5.21 -7.45 11.25
N LEU A 50 -3.97 -6.93 11.33
CA LEU A 50 -3.66 -5.53 11.04
C LEU A 50 -3.55 -5.26 9.52
N SER A 51 -3.12 -6.24 8.71
CA SER A 51 -2.96 -6.07 7.27
C SER A 51 -4.30 -5.86 6.57
N ILE A 52 -5.37 -6.49 7.05
CA ILE A 52 -6.72 -6.34 6.47
C ILE A 52 -7.20 -4.87 6.47
N PRO A 53 -7.34 -4.18 7.62
CA PRO A 53 -7.78 -2.80 7.62
C PRO A 53 -6.77 -1.87 6.93
N LEU A 54 -5.46 -2.13 7.06
CA LEU A 54 -4.42 -1.29 6.44
C LEU A 54 -4.36 -1.43 4.92
N GLY A 55 -4.53 -2.63 4.37
CA GLY A 55 -4.55 -2.88 2.94
C GLY A 55 -5.82 -2.33 2.28
N LEU A 56 -6.97 -2.53 2.92
CA LEU A 56 -8.24 -1.97 2.46
C LEU A 56 -8.21 -0.43 2.52
N ALA A 57 -7.85 0.15 3.66
CA ALA A 57 -7.74 1.61 3.80
C ALA A 57 -6.68 2.18 2.85
N GLY A 58 -5.53 1.53 2.71
CA GLY A 58 -4.45 1.95 1.82
C GLY A 58 -4.88 1.97 0.35
N SER A 59 -5.58 0.93 -0.11
CA SER A 59 -6.10 0.87 -1.49
C SER A 59 -7.13 1.97 -1.77
N LEU A 60 -7.99 2.29 -0.80
CA LEU A 60 -8.94 3.41 -0.91
C LEU A 60 -8.22 4.76 -0.95
N ILE A 61 -7.20 4.96 -0.12
CA ILE A 61 -6.40 6.18 -0.10
C ILE A 61 -5.69 6.36 -1.45
N ILE A 62 -5.11 5.30 -2.04
CA ILE A 62 -4.49 5.36 -3.38
C ILE A 62 -5.54 5.76 -4.43
N ALA A 63 -6.70 5.12 -4.43
CA ALA A 63 -7.77 5.43 -5.38
C ALA A 63 -8.25 6.89 -5.27
N MET A 64 -8.39 7.41 -4.05
CA MET A 64 -8.72 8.80 -3.79
C MET A 64 -7.60 9.76 -4.21
N SER A 65 -6.34 9.40 -3.93
CA SER A 65 -5.16 10.17 -4.33
C SER A 65 -5.08 10.33 -5.84
N SER A 66 -5.24 9.25 -6.60
CA SER A 66 -5.23 9.28 -8.07
C SER A 66 -6.33 10.18 -8.64
N ARG A 67 -7.55 10.09 -8.10
CA ARG A 67 -8.65 10.98 -8.49
C ARG A 67 -8.34 12.43 -8.18
N TRP A 68 -7.75 12.70 -7.01
CA TRP A 68 -7.43 14.06 -6.60
C TRP A 68 -6.32 14.67 -7.47
N MET A 69 -5.27 13.91 -7.80
CA MET A 69 -4.23 14.35 -8.73
C MET A 69 -4.79 14.61 -10.13
N ALA A 70 -5.66 13.74 -10.63
CA ALA A 70 -6.24 13.87 -11.95
C ALA A 70 -7.13 15.12 -12.08
N LEU A 71 -7.94 15.42 -11.06
CA LEU A 71 -8.76 16.64 -11.00
C LEU A 71 -7.92 17.92 -10.89
N ASN A 72 -6.85 17.91 -10.08
CA ASN A 72 -5.97 19.06 -9.93
C ASN A 72 -5.16 19.38 -11.19
N ASN A 73 -4.87 18.36 -12.00
CA ASN A 73 -4.12 18.58 -13.23
C ASN A 73 -4.94 19.31 -14.29
N GLU A 74 -6.27 19.13 -14.30
CA GLU A 74 -7.20 19.75 -15.26
C GLU A 74 -7.68 21.15 -14.86
N GLN A 75 -7.72 21.52 -13.57
CA GLN A 75 -8.50 22.70 -13.12
C GLN A 75 -7.72 23.83 -12.41
N ALA A 76 -6.46 23.66 -12.02
CA ALA A 76 -5.78 24.64 -11.16
C ALA A 76 -4.73 25.52 -11.89
N PRO A 77 -4.86 26.86 -11.90
CA PRO A 77 -3.76 27.79 -12.19
C PRO A 77 -3.02 28.20 -10.89
N GLY A 78 -1.69 28.28 -10.93
CA GLY A 78 -0.87 28.89 -9.86
C GLY A 78 -0.37 27.97 -8.72
N SER A 79 0.08 28.58 -7.61
CA SER A 79 0.77 27.94 -6.47
C SER A 79 -0.08 26.92 -5.67
N ALA A 80 -1.40 27.00 -5.77
CA ALA A 80 -2.33 26.01 -5.19
C ALA A 80 -2.20 24.63 -5.85
N LYS A 81 -1.78 24.58 -7.13
CA LYS A 81 -1.52 23.32 -7.85
C LYS A 81 -0.36 22.55 -7.23
N THR A 82 0.66 23.25 -6.74
CA THR A 82 1.83 22.63 -6.09
C THR A 82 1.45 22.02 -4.75
N LEU A 83 0.74 22.75 -3.88
CA LEU A 83 0.33 22.23 -2.57
C LEU A 83 -0.60 21.02 -2.69
N MET A 84 -1.61 21.09 -3.57
CA MET A 84 -2.53 19.97 -3.76
C MET A 84 -1.86 18.77 -4.46
N GLY A 85 -0.89 19.01 -5.34
CA GLY A 85 -0.06 17.95 -5.91
C GLY A 85 0.75 17.21 -4.84
N TRP A 86 1.33 17.94 -3.87
CA TRP A 86 2.05 17.36 -2.73
C TRP A 86 1.14 16.54 -1.82
N LEU A 87 -0.07 17.04 -1.50
CA LEU A 87 -1.05 16.29 -0.70
C LEU A 87 -1.53 15.02 -1.40
N GLY A 88 -1.75 15.10 -2.72
CA GLY A 88 -2.03 13.95 -3.56
C GLY A 88 -0.89 12.92 -3.47
N GLN A 89 0.36 13.35 -3.62
CA GLN A 89 1.49 12.42 -3.56
C GLN A 89 1.63 11.82 -2.17
N ALA A 90 1.62 12.64 -1.11
CA ALA A 90 1.75 12.19 0.27
C ALA A 90 0.69 11.14 0.64
N SER A 91 -0.57 11.36 0.24
CA SER A 91 -1.64 10.36 0.43
C SER A 91 -1.37 9.07 -0.35
N GLY A 92 -0.88 9.15 -1.58
CA GLY A 92 -0.47 7.98 -2.38
C GLY A 92 0.61 7.15 -1.68
N TRP A 93 1.64 7.80 -1.11
CA TRP A 93 2.70 7.14 -0.34
C TRP A 93 2.18 6.47 0.93
N ILE A 94 1.29 7.15 1.68
CA ILE A 94 0.67 6.58 2.88
C ILE A 94 -0.18 5.35 2.51
N GLY A 95 -0.95 5.45 1.43
CA GLY A 95 -1.75 4.33 0.94
C GLY A 95 -0.89 3.14 0.50
N LEU A 96 0.25 3.41 -0.16
CA LEU A 96 1.22 2.39 -0.56
C LEU A 96 1.84 1.69 0.65
N MET A 97 2.19 2.43 1.70
CA MET A 97 2.70 1.85 2.96
C MET A 97 1.67 0.92 3.62
N GLY A 98 0.38 1.26 3.57
CA GLY A 98 -0.69 0.39 4.05
C GLY A 98 -0.85 -0.89 3.24
N VAL A 99 -0.80 -0.78 1.91
CA VAL A 99 -0.87 -1.92 0.97
C VAL A 99 0.34 -2.85 1.11
N LEU A 100 1.54 -2.29 1.31
CA LEU A 100 2.79 -3.04 1.44
C LEU A 100 3.09 -3.47 2.88
N TYR A 101 2.24 -3.12 3.86
CA TYR A 101 2.40 -3.51 5.26
C TYR A 101 2.81 -4.97 5.49
N PRO A 102 2.13 -6.00 4.92
CA PRO A 102 2.51 -7.39 5.15
C PRO A 102 3.93 -7.71 4.66
N MET A 103 4.35 -7.12 3.55
CA MET A 103 5.71 -7.29 3.02
C MET A 103 6.74 -6.56 3.88
N ILE A 104 6.44 -5.36 4.36
CA ILE A 104 7.32 -4.58 5.25
C ILE A 104 7.57 -5.36 6.54
N MET A 105 6.52 -5.92 7.16
CA MET A 105 6.65 -6.71 8.38
C MET A 105 7.48 -7.98 8.14
N ALA A 106 7.26 -8.66 7.03
CA ALA A 106 8.03 -9.84 6.65
C ALA A 106 9.52 -9.50 6.44
N CYS A 107 9.84 -8.38 5.79
CA CYS A 107 11.21 -7.90 5.63
C CYS A 107 11.86 -7.54 6.97
N ILE A 108 11.16 -6.82 7.85
CA ILE A 108 11.66 -6.48 9.19
C ILE A 108 12.04 -7.76 9.94
N GLU A 109 11.15 -8.74 9.96
CA GLU A 109 11.38 -10.03 10.63
C GLU A 109 12.55 -10.80 10.00
N PHE A 110 12.69 -10.76 8.68
CA PHE A 110 13.83 -11.38 8.00
C PHE A 110 15.16 -10.75 8.44
N PHE A 111 15.26 -9.42 8.42
CA PHE A 111 16.49 -8.72 8.80
C PHE A 111 16.81 -8.84 10.29
N THR A 112 15.81 -8.87 11.18
CA THR A 112 16.05 -9.08 12.61
C THR A 112 16.56 -10.50 12.89
N ASN A 113 16.02 -11.51 12.21
CA ASN A 113 16.52 -12.89 12.34
C ASN A 113 17.94 -13.05 11.78
N LEU A 114 18.28 -12.40 10.66
CA LEU A 114 19.65 -12.40 10.13
C LEU A 114 20.67 -11.80 11.12
N LYS A 115 20.30 -10.68 11.77
CA LYS A 115 21.18 -10.00 12.72
C LYS A 115 21.44 -10.83 13.98
N LEU A 116 20.47 -11.64 14.43
CA LEU A 116 20.63 -12.54 15.56
C LEU A 116 21.55 -13.73 15.26
N ASN A 117 21.64 -14.16 14.01
CA ASN A 117 22.48 -15.30 13.60
C ASN A 117 23.96 -14.95 13.36
N GLN A 118 24.33 -13.67 13.48
CA GLN A 118 25.72 -13.19 13.37
C GLN A 118 26.33 -12.72 14.71
N SER A 119 25.61 -12.91 15.82
CA SER A 119 26.06 -12.67 17.19
C SER A 119 26.44 -13.98 17.89
#